data_AF-A0A3N4SBT7-F1
#
_entry.id   AF-A0A3N4SBT7-F1
#
_cell.length_a   1.000
_cell.length_b   1.000
_cell.length_c   1.000
_cell.angle_alpha   90.00
_cell.angle_beta   90.00
_cell.angle_gamma   90.00
#
_symmetry.space_group_name_H-M   'P 1'
#
loop_
_entity.id
_entity.type
_entity.pdbx_description
1 polymer ?
#
loop_
_entity_poly.entity_id
_entity_poly.type
_entity_poly.pdbx_seq_one_letter_code
_entity_poly.pdbx_strand_id
1 'polypeptide(L)'
;MTAVTVGDLIRRRRDLVRRSQMDLAHEIGISPRHLSFVELGRSKPSPEVIMAIARHLDLPLRERNDWLLAAGYTPRFPETPLTDPALSGVRTSLQTLLDAHDPFPGAAIDGQWNVRLTNEAGRRLISGIPEEIRGMPTNLFRTAAHMRPGNPVNT
;
A
#
# COMPACT_ATOMS: atom_id res chain seq x y z
N MET A 1 14.74 12.57 15.45
CA MET A 1 13.82 11.49 15.02
C MET A 1 14.68 10.29 14.66
N THR A 2 14.64 9.22 15.45
CA THR A 2 15.35 7.97 15.11
C THR A 2 14.73 7.40 13.84
N ALA A 3 15.55 7.09 12.84
CA ALA A 3 15.06 6.48 11.59
C ALA A 3 14.36 5.15 11.92
N VAL A 4 13.18 4.93 11.33
CA VAL A 4 12.43 3.67 11.50
C VAL A 4 13.30 2.52 10.99
N THR A 5 13.59 1.55 11.86
CA THR A 5 14.44 0.41 11.50
C THR A 5 13.62 -0.72 10.90
N VAL A 6 14.26 -1.64 10.18
CA VAL A 6 13.60 -2.86 9.71
C VAL A 6 13.02 -3.69 10.86
N GLY A 7 13.66 -3.67 12.04
CA GLY A 7 13.17 -4.34 13.25
C GLY A 7 11.83 -3.78 13.72
N ASP A 8 11.68 -2.46 13.71
CA ASP A 8 10.44 -1.78 14.05
C ASP A 8 9.31 -2.14 13.08
N LEU A 9 9.62 -2.20 11.77
CA LEU A 9 8.67 -2.59 10.72
C LEU A 9 8.19 -4.04 10.89
N ILE A 10 9.12 -4.97 11.15
CA ILE A 10 8.82 -6.38 11.38
C ILE A 10 7.92 -6.53 12.61
N ARG A 11 8.31 -5.93 13.73
CA ARG A 11 7.54 -5.98 14.98
C ARG A 11 6.12 -5.44 14.76
N ARG A 12 6.00 -4.27 14.15
CA ARG A 12 4.70 -3.62 13.91
C ARG A 12 3.79 -4.49 13.04
N ARG A 13 4.32 -5.09 11.97
CA ARG A 13 3.53 -5.98 11.10
C ARG A 13 3.12 -7.24 11.85
N ARG A 14 4.06 -7.87 12.58
CA ARG A 14 3.81 -9.08 13.38
C ARG A 14 2.70 -8.83 14.41
N ASP A 15 2.74 -7.70 15.11
CA ASP A 15 1.72 -7.31 16.09
C ASP A 15 0.37 -7.04 15.41
N LEU A 16 0.35 -6.43 14.22
CA LEU A 16 -0.88 -6.17 13.44
C LEU A 16 -1.59 -7.47 13.03
N VAL A 17 -0.85 -8.50 12.62
CA VAL A 17 -1.40 -9.83 12.31
C VAL A 17 -1.46 -10.76 13.53
N ARG A 18 -1.18 -10.23 14.74
CA ARG A 18 -1.27 -10.92 16.04
C ARG A 18 -0.48 -12.23 16.13
N ARG A 19 0.73 -12.26 15.59
CA ARG A 19 1.61 -13.44 15.62
C ARG A 19 2.63 -13.34 16.74
N SER A 20 2.90 -14.44 17.43
CA SER A 20 3.98 -14.46 18.42
C SER A 20 5.35 -14.55 17.74
N GLN A 21 6.41 -14.09 18.41
CA GLN A 21 7.78 -14.28 17.92
C GLN A 21 8.13 -15.77 17.81
N MET A 22 7.64 -16.60 18.73
CA MET A 22 7.93 -18.03 18.75
C MET A 22 7.34 -18.73 17.52
N ASP A 23 6.06 -18.48 17.21
CA ASP A 23 5.37 -19.10 16.07
C ASP A 23 6.03 -18.68 14.75
N LEU A 24 6.26 -17.38 14.58
CA LEU A 24 6.90 -16.86 13.36
C LEU A 24 8.32 -17.42 13.19
N ALA A 25 9.11 -17.46 14.27
CA ALA A 25 10.47 -17.98 14.24
C ALA A 25 10.50 -19.48 13.87
N HIS A 26 9.54 -20.26 14.38
CA HIS A 26 9.39 -21.68 14.04
C HIS A 26 9.12 -21.88 12.54
N GLU A 27 8.21 -21.11 11.96
CA GLU A 27 7.85 -21.22 10.54
C GLU A 27 8.99 -20.85 9.58
N ILE A 28 9.78 -19.83 9.93
CA ILE A 28 10.93 -19.40 9.11
C ILE A 28 12.22 -20.19 9.42
N GLY A 29 12.19 -21.10 10.41
CA GLY A 29 13.34 -21.93 10.77
C GLY A 29 14.47 -21.17 11.46
N ILE A 30 14.18 -20.14 12.26
CA ILE A 30 15.17 -19.43 13.08
C ILE A 30 14.82 -19.53 14.57
N SER A 31 15.78 -19.18 15.45
CA SER A 31 15.48 -19.13 16.87
C SER A 31 14.60 -17.91 17.22
N PRO A 32 13.65 -18.04 18.17
CA PRO A 32 12.88 -16.88 18.66
C PRO A 32 13.77 -15.77 19.23
N ARG A 33 14.93 -16.14 19.80
CA ARG A 33 15.95 -15.19 20.27
C ARG A 33 16.54 -14.36 19.13
N HIS A 34 16.82 -14.98 17.98
CA HIS A 34 17.32 -14.25 16.82
C HIS A 34 16.27 -13.27 16.29
N LEU A 35 15.02 -13.70 16.16
CA LEU A 35 13.92 -12.82 15.76
C LEU A 35 13.75 -11.64 16.73
N SER A 36 13.84 -11.89 18.05
CA SER A 36 13.81 -10.85 19.07
C SER A 36 14.94 -9.83 18.91
N PHE A 37 16.17 -10.29 18.64
CA PHE A 37 17.30 -9.38 18.38
C PHE A 37 17.11 -8.56 17.10
N VAL A 38 16.52 -9.12 16.05
CA VAL A 38 16.16 -8.37 14.84
C VAL A 38 15.13 -7.28 15.16
N GLU A 39 14.04 -7.64 15.85
CA GLU A 39 12.98 -6.68 16.24
C GLU A 39 13.48 -5.58 17.19
N LEU A 40 14.50 -5.86 18.00
CA LEU A 40 15.14 -4.89 18.89
C LEU A 40 16.31 -4.13 18.23
N GLY A 41 16.58 -4.34 16.95
CA GLY A 41 17.70 -3.70 16.22
C GLY A 41 19.09 -4.13 16.67
N ARG A 42 19.20 -5.22 17.45
CA ARG A 42 20.47 -5.77 17.98
C ARG A 42 21.19 -6.66 16.99
N SER A 43 20.52 -7.09 15.91
CA SER A 43 21.13 -7.88 14.84
C SER A 43 20.59 -7.47 13.48
N LYS A 44 21.46 -7.40 12.47
CA LYS A 44 21.08 -7.13 11.08
C LYS A 44 20.65 -8.45 10.39
N PRO A 45 19.38 -8.62 10.01
CA PRO A 45 18.94 -9.82 9.28
C PRO A 45 19.47 -9.79 7.84
N SER A 46 19.74 -10.97 7.25
CA SER A 46 20.06 -11.05 5.83
C SER A 46 18.83 -10.74 4.96
N PRO A 47 19.00 -10.37 3.68
CA PRO A 47 17.87 -10.18 2.77
C PRO A 47 16.94 -11.41 2.71
N GLU A 48 17.49 -12.61 2.77
CA GLU A 48 16.74 -13.87 2.71
C GLU A 48 15.86 -14.04 3.95
N VAL A 49 16.38 -13.71 5.14
CA VAL A 49 15.61 -13.72 6.39
C VAL A 49 14.51 -12.66 6.34
N ILE A 50 14.79 -11.44 5.85
CA ILE A 50 13.77 -10.40 5.67
C ILE A 50 12.66 -10.91 4.74
N MET A 51 13.00 -11.54 3.62
CA MET A 51 12.02 -12.08 2.67
C MET A 51 11.23 -13.27 3.25
N ALA A 52 11.86 -14.13 4.06
CA ALA A 52 11.18 -15.21 4.76
C ALA A 52 10.15 -14.66 5.75
N ILE A 53 10.54 -13.70 6.59
CA ILE A 53 9.64 -13.04 7.54
C ILE A 53 8.49 -12.34 6.79
N ALA A 54 8.81 -11.54 5.78
CA ALA A 54 7.81 -10.80 5.01
C ALA A 54 6.80 -11.72 4.33
N ARG A 55 7.23 -12.91 3.87
CA ARG A 55 6.33 -13.91 3.28
C ARG A 55 5.37 -14.49 4.32
N HIS A 56 5.85 -14.86 5.51
CA HIS A 56 5.02 -15.46 6.56
C HIS A 56 4.13 -14.44 7.30
N LEU A 57 4.37 -13.15 7.10
CA LEU A 57 3.52 -12.06 7.59
C LEU A 57 2.62 -11.46 6.49
N ASP A 58 2.48 -12.17 5.37
CA ASP A 58 1.67 -11.79 4.21
C ASP A 58 1.91 -10.35 3.75
N LEU A 59 3.18 -9.96 3.72
CA LEU A 59 3.56 -8.62 3.33
C LEU A 59 3.46 -8.49 1.79
N PRO A 60 2.74 -7.48 1.26
CA PRO A 60 2.67 -7.20 -0.16
C PRO A 60 4.07 -6.95 -0.76
N LEU A 61 4.29 -7.31 -2.03
CA LEU A 61 5.60 -7.20 -2.70
C LEU A 61 6.22 -5.79 -2.59
N ARG A 62 5.41 -4.73 -2.72
CA ARG A 62 5.84 -3.33 -2.56
C ARG A 62 6.48 -3.08 -1.19
N GLU A 63 5.82 -3.51 -0.13
CA GLU A 63 6.24 -3.27 1.26
C GLU A 63 7.50 -4.08 1.60
N ARG A 64 7.79 -5.15 0.84
CA ARG A 64 9.05 -5.90 0.97
C ARG A 64 10.26 -5.08 0.56
N ASN A 65 10.12 -4.20 -0.44
CA ASN A 65 11.20 -3.31 -0.84
C ASN A 65 11.49 -2.27 0.25
N ASP A 66 10.46 -1.75 0.92
CA ASP A 66 10.62 -0.82 2.03
C ASP A 66 11.42 -1.46 3.16
N TRP A 67 11.17 -2.74 3.45
CA TRP A 67 11.93 -3.49 4.46
C TRP A 67 13.39 -3.72 4.06
N LEU A 68 13.64 -4.03 2.78
CA LEU A 68 15.00 -4.16 2.26
C LEU A 68 15.75 -2.83 2.35
N LEU A 69 15.12 -1.74 1.94
CA LEU A 69 15.69 -0.39 2.03
C LEU A 69 15.99 0.03 3.47
N ALA A 70 15.06 -0.21 4.40
CA ALA A 70 15.26 0.06 5.83
C ALA A 70 16.40 -0.77 6.46
N ALA A 71 16.75 -1.90 5.86
CA ALA A 71 17.91 -2.71 6.25
C ALA A 71 19.20 -2.35 5.47
N GLY A 72 19.15 -1.38 4.56
CA GLY A 72 20.28 -0.96 3.74
C GLY A 72 20.60 -1.91 2.57
N TYR A 73 19.58 -2.58 2.04
CA TYR A 73 19.67 -3.44 0.84
C TYR A 73 18.91 -2.83 -0.34
N THR A 74 19.21 -3.30 -1.55
CA THR A 74 18.54 -2.89 -2.78
C THR A 74 17.14 -3.53 -2.89
N PRO A 75 16.12 -2.78 -3.37
CA PRO A 75 14.81 -3.34 -3.73
C PRO A 75 14.92 -4.54 -4.68
N ARG A 76 14.06 -5.55 -4.49
CA ARG A 76 14.04 -6.77 -5.32
C ARG A 76 12.84 -6.85 -6.26
N PHE A 77 11.76 -6.14 -5.96
CA PHE A 77 10.52 -6.22 -6.71
C PHE A 77 10.27 -4.92 -7.47
N PRO A 78 10.61 -4.83 -8.77
CA PRO A 78 10.35 -3.61 -9.53
C PRO A 78 8.83 -3.33 -9.57
N GLU A 79 8.46 -2.06 -9.38
CA GLU A 79 7.08 -1.60 -9.58
C GLU A 79 6.95 -1.00 -10.98
N THR A 80 6.00 -1.52 -11.76
CA THR A 80 5.64 -0.96 -13.07
C THR A 80 4.39 -0.11 -12.90
N PRO A 81 4.47 1.21 -13.06
CA PRO A 81 3.31 2.07 -12.87
C PRO A 81 2.26 1.77 -13.95
N LEU A 82 0.98 1.94 -13.64
CA LEU A 82 -0.11 1.73 -14.61
C LEU A 82 -0.01 2.66 -15.84
N THR A 83 0.78 3.74 -15.73
CA THR A 83 1.09 4.66 -16.83
C THR A 83 2.18 4.15 -17.77
N ASP A 84 2.88 3.06 -17.41
CA ASP A 84 3.94 2.47 -18.23
C ASP A 84 3.37 1.98 -19.58
N PRO A 85 4.02 2.29 -20.71
CA PRO A 85 3.60 1.80 -22.02
C PRO A 85 3.39 0.29 -22.10
N ALA A 86 4.17 -0.50 -21.37
CA ALA A 86 4.06 -1.96 -21.33
C ALA A 86 2.71 -2.44 -20.75
N LEU A 87 2.05 -1.63 -19.92
CA LEU A 87 0.75 -1.94 -19.32
C LEU A 87 -0.44 -1.29 -20.05
N SER A 88 -0.22 -0.71 -21.23
CA SER A 88 -1.27 -0.03 -22.00
C SER A 88 -2.52 -0.90 -22.25
N GLY A 89 -2.35 -2.17 -22.62
CA GLY A 89 -3.47 -3.10 -22.83
C GLY A 89 -4.28 -3.39 -21.56
N VAL A 90 -3.58 -3.53 -20.42
CA VAL A 90 -4.22 -3.69 -19.10
C VAL A 90 -5.01 -2.44 -18.75
N ARG A 91 -4.40 -1.25 -18.92
CA ARG A 91 -5.05 0.03 -18.66
C ARG A 91 -6.32 0.21 -19.51
N THR A 92 -6.27 -0.11 -20.80
CA THR A 92 -7.45 -0.06 -21.68
C THR A 92 -8.54 -0.99 -21.20
N SER A 93 -8.19 -2.24 -20.86
CA SER A 93 -9.16 -3.23 -20.38
C SER A 93 -9.85 -2.80 -19.08
N LEU A 94 -9.08 -2.25 -18.13
CA LEU A 94 -9.62 -1.69 -16.89
C LEU A 94 -10.55 -0.51 -17.17
N GLN A 95 -10.19 0.39 -18.08
CA GLN A 95 -11.04 1.52 -18.46
C GLN A 95 -12.35 1.04 -19.09
N THR A 96 -12.31 0.07 -20.01
CA THR A 96 -13.52 -0.52 -20.61
C THR A 96 -14.46 -1.12 -19.56
N LEU A 97 -13.91 -1.82 -18.57
CA LEU A 97 -14.71 -2.37 -17.46
C LEU A 97 -15.35 -1.26 -16.61
N LEU A 98 -14.61 -0.19 -16.32
CA LEU A 98 -15.15 0.96 -15.58
C LEU A 98 -16.26 1.67 -16.37
N ASP A 99 -16.06 1.89 -17.66
CA ASP A 99 -17.04 2.55 -18.52
C ASP A 99 -18.33 1.71 -18.66
N ALA A 100 -18.21 0.37 -18.69
CA ALA A 100 -19.37 -0.53 -18.69
C ALA A 100 -20.23 -0.46 -17.41
N HIS A 101 -19.70 0.12 -16.32
CA HIS A 101 -20.43 0.33 -15.07
C HIS A 101 -21.20 1.66 -15.03
N ASP A 102 -21.13 2.53 -16.04
CA ASP A 102 -21.98 3.72 -16.08
C ASP A 102 -23.48 3.36 -16.05
N PRO A 103 -24.33 4.11 -15.32
CA PRO A 103 -24.06 5.40 -14.67
C PRO A 103 -23.58 5.30 -13.22
N PHE A 104 -23.09 4.13 -12.76
CA PHE A 104 -22.59 3.96 -11.40
C PHE A 104 -21.13 4.42 -11.29
N PRO A 105 -20.78 5.27 -10.30
CA PRO A 105 -19.40 5.73 -10.11
C PRO A 105 -18.41 4.56 -9.90
N GLY A 106 -17.37 4.51 -10.74
CA GLY A 106 -16.30 3.52 -10.68
C GLY A 106 -14.92 4.17 -10.66
N ALA A 107 -13.99 3.59 -9.89
CA ALA A 107 -12.61 4.03 -9.81
C ALA A 107 -11.66 2.84 -9.58
N ALA A 108 -10.50 2.87 -10.24
CA ALA A 108 -9.36 2.02 -9.91
C ALA A 108 -8.39 2.81 -9.04
N ILE A 109 -7.96 2.26 -7.91
CA ILE A 109 -7.09 2.93 -6.93
C ILE A 109 -5.78 2.17 -6.73
N ASP A 110 -4.74 2.88 -6.32
CA ASP A 110 -3.51 2.26 -5.83
C ASP A 110 -3.53 1.99 -4.32
N GLY A 111 -2.43 1.46 -3.79
CA GLY A 111 -2.26 1.18 -2.36
C GLY A 111 -2.30 2.39 -1.43
N GLN A 112 -2.09 3.59 -1.97
CA GLN A 112 -2.13 4.86 -1.24
C GLN A 112 -3.49 5.56 -1.39
N TRP A 113 -4.49 4.87 -1.97
CA TRP A 113 -5.84 5.38 -2.23
C TRP A 113 -5.91 6.52 -3.25
N ASN A 114 -4.91 6.60 -4.12
CA ASN A 114 -4.96 7.50 -5.26
C ASN A 114 -5.75 6.87 -6.40
N VAL A 115 -6.71 7.61 -6.95
CA VAL A 115 -7.44 7.24 -8.16
C VAL A 115 -6.50 7.26 -9.34
N ARG A 116 -6.39 6.11 -10.02
CA ARG A 116 -5.56 5.90 -11.21
C ARG A 116 -6.39 5.90 -12.51
N LEU A 117 -7.61 5.38 -12.45
CA LEU A 117 -8.61 5.42 -13.53
C LEU A 117 -10.00 5.66 -12.93
N THR A 118 -10.90 6.25 -13.69
CA THR A 118 -12.30 6.44 -13.29
C THR A 118 -13.18 6.55 -14.52
N ASN A 119 -14.43 6.10 -14.42
CA ASN A 119 -15.45 6.31 -15.44
C ASN A 119 -16.04 7.73 -15.34
N GLU A 120 -16.99 8.02 -16.23
CA GLU A 120 -17.61 9.33 -16.31
C GLU A 120 -18.46 9.65 -15.07
N ALA A 121 -19.25 8.69 -14.58
CA ALA A 121 -20.01 8.85 -13.34
C ALA A 121 -19.10 9.17 -12.14
N GLY A 122 -17.93 8.52 -12.04
CA GLY A 122 -16.92 8.78 -11.00
C GLY A 122 -16.33 10.19 -11.07
N ARG A 123 -16.02 10.69 -12.28
CA ARG A 123 -15.58 12.08 -12.47
C ARG A 123 -16.63 13.09 -12.01
N ARG A 124 -17.91 12.83 -12.32
CA ARG A 124 -19.03 13.69 -11.90
C ARG A 124 -19.23 13.69 -10.39
N LEU A 125 -19.07 12.54 -9.72
CA LEU A 125 -19.20 12.43 -8.27
C LEU A 125 -18.25 13.39 -7.54
N ILE A 126 -17.03 13.57 -8.05
CA ILE A 126 -15.99 14.37 -7.41
C ILE A 126 -15.82 15.78 -8.01
N SER A 127 -16.58 16.15 -9.03
CA SER A 127 -16.38 17.41 -9.78
C SER A 127 -16.61 18.66 -8.92
N GLY A 128 -17.45 18.57 -7.89
CA GLY A 128 -17.73 19.66 -6.96
C GLY A 128 -16.67 19.86 -5.86
N ILE A 129 -15.64 19.02 -5.80
CA ILE A 129 -14.62 19.08 -4.75
C ILE A 129 -13.36 19.77 -5.31
N PRO A 130 -12.86 20.84 -4.68
CA PRO A 130 -11.67 21.53 -5.15
C PRO A 130 -10.43 20.63 -5.24
N GLU A 131 -9.56 20.89 -6.22
CA GLU A 131 -8.36 20.09 -6.46
C GLU A 131 -7.37 20.14 -5.30
N GLU A 132 -7.26 21.29 -4.63
CA GLU A 132 -6.44 21.46 -3.42
C GLU A 132 -6.83 20.50 -2.28
N ILE A 133 -8.11 20.09 -2.23
CA ILE A 133 -8.63 19.13 -1.27
C ILE A 133 -8.40 17.70 -1.76
N ARG A 134 -8.72 17.40 -3.03
CA ARG A 134 -8.60 16.05 -3.60
C ARG A 134 -7.15 15.61 -3.79
N GLY A 135 -6.26 16.52 -4.11
CA GLY A 135 -4.87 16.24 -4.51
C GLY A 135 -4.73 15.80 -5.97
N MET A 136 -3.47 15.77 -6.42
CA MET A 136 -3.04 15.24 -7.71
C MET A 136 -2.00 14.13 -7.48
N PRO A 137 -2.29 12.87 -7.81
CA PRO A 137 -3.60 12.34 -8.21
C PRO A 137 -4.67 12.49 -7.13
N THR A 138 -5.96 12.42 -7.51
CA THR A 138 -7.08 12.47 -6.55
C THR A 138 -6.94 11.34 -5.53
N ASN A 139 -6.93 11.68 -4.25
CA ASN A 139 -6.86 10.75 -3.14
C ASN A 139 -8.22 10.60 -2.46
N LEU A 140 -8.73 9.37 -2.39
CA LEU A 140 -10.08 9.13 -1.86
C LEU A 140 -10.21 9.45 -0.37
N PHE A 141 -9.18 9.21 0.44
CA PHE A 141 -9.25 9.56 1.87
C PHE A 141 -9.31 11.06 2.10
N ARG A 142 -8.51 11.84 1.36
CA ARG A 142 -8.56 13.31 1.44
C ARG A 142 -9.94 13.83 1.04
N THR A 143 -10.48 13.26 -0.03
CA THR A 143 -11.80 13.60 -0.58
C THR A 143 -12.92 13.28 0.41
N ALA A 144 -12.91 12.07 1.01
CA ALA A 144 -13.92 11.62 1.96
C ALA A 144 -13.86 12.38 3.29
N ALA A 145 -12.65 12.64 3.82
CA ALA A 145 -12.48 13.36 5.09
C ALA A 145 -12.90 14.84 4.99
N HIS A 146 -12.91 15.42 3.79
CA HIS A 146 -13.36 16.79 3.57
C HIS A 146 -14.85 16.91 3.23
N MET A 147 -15.52 15.81 2.89
CA MET A 147 -16.93 15.84 2.51
C MET A 147 -17.77 16.30 3.71
N ARG A 148 -18.10 17.59 3.76
CA ARG A 148 -19.02 18.17 4.74
C ARG A 148 -20.41 17.52 4.53
N PRO A 149 -21.19 17.27 5.59
CA PRO A 149 -22.60 16.96 5.42
C PRO A 149 -23.25 18.08 4.59
N GLY A 150 -23.96 17.69 3.53
CA GLY A 150 -24.37 18.58 2.45
C GLY A 150 -25.06 19.85 2.94
N ASN A 151 -24.62 21.00 2.44
CA ASN A 151 -25.45 22.20 2.48
C ASN A 151 -26.56 21.98 1.43
N PRO A 152 -27.85 22.14 1.77
CA PRO A 152 -28.92 21.97 0.79
C PRO A 152 -28.68 22.91 -0.39
N VAL A 153 -28.84 22.34 -1.59
CA VAL A 153 -28.79 23.05 -2.86
C VAL A 153 -29.85 24.15 -2.80
N ASN A 154 -29.43 25.42 -2.77
CA ASN A 154 -30.35 26.53 -2.95
C ASN A 154 -30.78 26.56 -4.42
N THR A 155 -32.06 26.30 -4.62
CA THR A 155 -32.86 26.57 -5.83
C THR A 155 -32.71 28.02 -6.28
#